data_AF-A0A661DSK6-F1
#
_entry.id   AF-A0A661DSK6-F1
#
_cell.length_a   1.000
_cell.length_b   1.000
_cell.length_c   1.000
_cell.angle_alpha   90.00
_cell.angle_beta   90.00
_cell.angle_gamma   90.00
#
_symmetry.space_group_name_H-M   'P 1'
#
loop_
_entity.id
_entity.type
_entity.pdbx_description
1 polymer ?
#
loop_
_entity_poly.entity_id
_entity_poly.type
_entity_poly.pdbx_seq_one_letter_code
_entity_poly.pdbx_strand_id
1 'polypeptide(L)'
;LITEGIDDTTNLAEIAMNHPEKFQNIQWRDAVIVDLAQVIAKLHQNRFCHNDLHWRNILIQENESSRGHKIYLIDCPSGKHLFWPFLNYRKLKDLASLDKLAPNYLTQTQCLRFFLEYRQINYQIRIKQ
;
A
#
# COMPACT_ATOMS: atom_id res chain seq x y z
N LEU A 1 2.57 -5.30 -23.42
CA LEU A 1 2.69 -5.87 -22.06
C LEU A 1 1.44 -6.72 -21.85
N ILE A 2 1.57 -8.05 -21.82
CA ILE A 2 0.44 -8.94 -21.51
C ILE A 2 0.58 -9.24 -20.03
N THR A 3 -0.26 -8.65 -19.19
CA THR A 3 -0.35 -9.01 -17.78
C THR A 3 -1.18 -10.28 -17.69
N GLU A 4 -0.50 -11.40 -17.44
CA GLU A 4 -1.14 -12.63 -16.96
C GLU A 4 -2.01 -12.27 -15.75
N GLY A 5 -3.28 -12.68 -15.78
CA GLY A 5 -4.19 -12.46 -14.65
C GLY A 5 -3.62 -13.16 -13.43
N ILE A 6 -3.31 -12.41 -12.38
CA ILE A 6 -2.95 -13.02 -11.10
C ILE A 6 -4.26 -13.52 -10.50
N ASP A 7 -4.44 -14.83 -10.43
CA ASP A 7 -5.65 -15.45 -9.87
C ASP A 7 -5.95 -14.93 -8.45
N ASP A 8 -7.23 -14.77 -8.14
CA ASP A 8 -7.75 -14.32 -6.83
C ASP A 8 -7.20 -12.97 -6.34
N THR A 9 -6.97 -12.04 -7.27
CA THR A 9 -6.61 -10.67 -6.92
C THR A 9 -7.76 -9.68 -7.12
N THR A 10 -7.91 -8.76 -6.18
CA THR A 10 -8.83 -7.62 -6.31
C THR A 10 -8.07 -6.34 -6.03
N ASN A 11 -8.33 -5.29 -6.81
CA ASN A 11 -7.68 -4.01 -6.57
C ASN A 11 -8.26 -3.32 -5.33
N LEU A 12 -7.43 -2.56 -4.61
CA LEU A 12 -7.80 -1.94 -3.34
C LEU A 12 -8.95 -0.92 -3.50
N ALA A 13 -9.06 -0.25 -4.65
CA ALA A 13 -10.17 0.67 -4.91
C ALA A 13 -11.52 -0.06 -5.02
N GLU A 14 -11.51 -1.23 -5.67
CA GLU A 14 -12.69 -2.09 -5.81
C GLU A 14 -13.09 -2.70 -4.47
N ILE A 15 -12.12 -3.16 -3.66
CA ILE A 15 -12.40 -3.60 -2.28
C ILE A 15 -13.02 -2.46 -1.47
N ALA A 16 -12.50 -1.24 -1.58
CA ALA A 16 -13.04 -0.08 -0.86
C ALA A 16 -14.45 0.31 -1.30
N MET A 17 -14.78 0.13 -2.57
CA MET A 17 -16.09 0.47 -3.12
C MET A 17 -17.14 -0.61 -2.81
N ASN A 18 -16.78 -1.88 -2.98
CA ASN A 18 -17.73 -3.00 -2.93
C ASN A 18 -17.78 -3.67 -1.55
N HIS A 19 -16.70 -3.58 -0.78
CA HIS A 19 -16.54 -4.22 0.53
C HIS A 19 -15.94 -3.27 1.59
N PRO A 20 -16.53 -2.07 1.81
CA PRO A 20 -16.00 -1.10 2.78
C PRO A 20 -15.93 -1.65 4.21
N GLU A 21 -16.74 -2.65 4.55
CA GLU A 21 -16.71 -3.36 5.84
C GLU A 21 -15.36 -4.05 6.13
N LYS A 22 -14.58 -4.43 5.10
CA LYS A 22 -13.23 -4.99 5.30
C LYS A 22 -12.30 -4.01 6.03
N PHE A 23 -12.46 -2.71 5.83
CA PHE A 23 -11.67 -1.68 6.52
C PHE A 23 -12.03 -1.54 8.01
N GLN A 24 -13.20 -2.05 8.43
CA GLN A 24 -13.60 -2.13 9.83
C GLN A 24 -13.01 -3.36 10.53
N ASN A 25 -12.68 -4.42 9.77
CA ASN A 25 -11.97 -5.57 10.31
C ASN A 25 -10.53 -5.18 10.66
N ILE A 26 -10.25 -5.08 11.96
CA ILE A 26 -8.96 -4.65 12.50
C ILE A 26 -7.81 -5.53 11.99
N GLN A 27 -8.00 -6.85 11.96
CA GLN A 27 -6.95 -7.79 11.59
C GLN A 27 -6.59 -7.64 10.11
N TRP A 28 -7.60 -7.60 9.24
CA TRP A 28 -7.39 -7.42 7.81
C TRP A 28 -6.77 -6.05 7.50
N ARG A 29 -7.37 -4.98 8.03
CA ARG A 29 -6.90 -3.60 7.80
C ARG A 29 -5.45 -3.41 8.25
N ASP A 30 -5.13 -3.86 9.47
CA ASP A 30 -3.79 -3.66 10.01
C ASP A 30 -2.74 -4.47 9.24
N ALA A 31 -3.09 -5.69 8.79
CA ALA A 31 -2.22 -6.48 7.93
C ALA A 31 -1.96 -5.77 6.58
N VAL A 32 -3.02 -5.30 5.91
CA VAL A 32 -2.90 -4.58 4.64
C VAL A 32 -2.07 -3.30 4.79
N ILE A 33 -2.26 -2.53 5.86
CA ILE A 33 -1.47 -1.33 6.15
C ILE A 33 0.02 -1.67 6.26
N VAL A 34 0.36 -2.71 7.03
CA VAL A 34 1.75 -3.13 7.25
C VAL A 34 2.38 -3.65 5.97
N ASP A 35 1.70 -4.58 5.29
CA ASP A 35 2.21 -5.21 4.06
C ASP A 35 2.42 -4.15 2.97
N LEU A 36 1.47 -3.22 2.81
CA LEU A 36 1.56 -2.16 1.80
C LEU A 36 2.70 -1.20 2.10
N ALA A 37 2.85 -0.81 3.37
CA ALA A 37 3.93 0.04 3.81
C ALA A 37 5.31 -0.59 3.52
N GLN A 38 5.45 -1.89 3.79
CA GLN A 38 6.68 -2.64 3.53
C GLN A 38 6.99 -2.75 2.03
N VAL A 39 5.98 -3.06 1.20
CA VAL A 39 6.15 -3.14 -0.26
C VAL A 39 6.60 -1.80 -0.83
N ILE A 40 5.94 -0.69 -0.46
CA ILE A 40 6.29 0.66 -0.94
C ILE A 40 7.66 1.09 -0.40
N ALA A 41 7.98 0.80 0.86
CA ALA A 41 9.29 1.09 1.43
C ALA A 41 10.40 0.38 0.65
N LYS A 42 10.23 -0.92 0.37
CA LYS A 42 11.18 -1.70 -0.43
C LYS A 42 11.32 -1.14 -1.84
N LEU A 43 10.22 -0.77 -2.50
CA LEU A 43 10.24 -0.14 -3.82
C LEU A 43 11.09 1.16 -3.81
N HIS A 44 10.80 2.04 -2.85
CA HIS A 44 11.46 3.33 -2.68
C HIS A 44 12.93 3.22 -2.23
N GLN A 45 13.30 2.18 -1.49
CA GLN A 45 14.68 1.86 -1.12
C GLN A 45 15.50 1.42 -2.34
N ASN A 46 14.89 0.69 -3.27
CA ASN A 46 15.47 0.33 -4.57
C ASN A 46 15.49 1.50 -5.58
N ARG A 47 15.26 2.73 -5.10
CA ARG A 47 15.24 3.97 -5.88
C ARG A 47 14.24 3.94 -7.04
N PHE A 48 13.20 3.14 -6.93
CA PHE A 48 12.12 3.07 -7.89
C PHE A 48 10.89 3.79 -7.33
N CYS A 49 10.23 4.59 -8.15
CA CYS A 49 8.95 5.21 -7.82
C CYS A 49 7.91 4.78 -8.85
N HIS A 50 6.71 4.46 -8.38
CA HIS A 50 5.59 4.04 -9.21
C HIS A 50 5.03 5.19 -10.06
N ASN A 51 5.14 6.42 -9.55
CA ASN A 51 4.65 7.69 -10.09
C ASN A 51 3.13 7.85 -10.19
N ASP A 52 2.39 6.74 -10.19
CA ASP A 52 0.93 6.63 -10.32
C ASP A 52 0.36 5.62 -9.30
N LEU A 53 0.78 5.74 -8.02
CA LEU A 53 0.43 4.80 -6.94
C LEU A 53 -1.00 5.02 -6.41
N HIS A 54 -2.00 4.73 -7.25
CA HIS A 54 -3.41 4.81 -6.90
C HIS A 54 -3.93 3.47 -6.35
N TRP A 55 -5.01 3.47 -5.57
CA TRP A 55 -5.59 2.24 -5.01
C TRP A 55 -6.02 1.22 -6.08
N ARG A 56 -6.45 1.69 -7.26
CA ARG A 56 -6.74 0.83 -8.42
C ARG A 56 -5.52 0.05 -8.95
N ASN A 57 -4.32 0.54 -8.65
CA ASN A 57 -3.04 -0.03 -9.09
C ASN A 57 -2.41 -0.93 -8.00
N ILE A 58 -3.13 -1.15 -6.89
CA ILE A 58 -2.71 -2.00 -5.77
C ILE A 58 -3.62 -3.22 -5.78
N LEU A 59 -3.08 -4.37 -6.14
CA LEU A 59 -3.79 -5.65 -6.07
C LEU A 59 -3.51 -6.32 -4.74
N ILE A 60 -4.57 -6.83 -4.11
CA ILE A 60 -4.49 -7.68 -2.93
C ILE A 60 -4.91 -9.08 -3.35
N GLN A 61 -4.01 -10.04 -3.14
CA GLN A 61 -4.30 -11.46 -3.25
C GLN A 61 -4.58 -12.00 -1.84
N GLU A 62 -5.79 -12.47 -1.63
CA GLU A 62 -6.16 -13.16 -0.40
C GLU A 62 -5.81 -14.63 -0.57
N ASN A 63 -5.05 -15.19 0.37
CA ASN A 63 -4.66 -16.59 0.29
C ASN A 63 -5.30 -17.34 1.46
N GLU A 64 -6.34 -18.12 1.19
CA GLU A 64 -7.08 -18.86 2.23
C GLU A 64 -6.18 -19.84 3.02
N SER A 65 -5.05 -20.26 2.44
CA SER A 65 -4.13 -21.24 3.04
C SER A 65 -2.97 -20.61 3.83
N SER A 66 -2.76 -19.29 3.73
CA SER A 66 -1.65 -18.58 4.39
C SER A 66 -2.18 -17.44 5.25
N ARG A 67 -1.63 -17.21 6.45
CA ARG A 67 -2.02 -16.10 7.35
C ARG A 67 -1.65 -14.69 6.82
N GLY A 68 -1.50 -14.50 5.52
CA GLY A 68 -1.01 -13.26 4.94
C GLY A 68 -1.57 -12.98 3.55
N HIS A 69 -1.67 -11.70 3.23
CA HIS A 69 -2.04 -11.23 1.90
C HIS A 69 -0.78 -11.01 1.08
N LYS A 70 -0.87 -11.13 -0.24
CA LYS A 70 0.20 -10.65 -1.13
C LYS A 70 -0.26 -9.37 -1.82
N ILE A 71 0.62 -8.39 -1.84
CA ILE A 71 0.37 -7.10 -2.50
C ILE A 71 1.19 -7.04 -3.77
N TYR A 72 0.51 -6.78 -4.89
CA TYR A 72 1.13 -6.53 -6.18
C TYR A 72 0.81 -5.11 -6.63
N LEU A 73 1.81 -4.44 -7.22
CA LEU A 73 1.64 -3.13 -7.83
C LEU A 73 1.57 -3.33 -9.35
N ILE A 74 0.52 -2.81 -9.98
CA ILE A 74 0.28 -2.94 -11.41
C ILE A 74 0.24 -1.58 -12.10
N ASP A 75 0.28 -1.61 -13.43
CA ASP A 75 0.16 -0.42 -14.29
C ASP A 75 1.14 0.69 -13.91
N CYS A 76 2.42 0.44 -14.22
CA CYS A 76 3.52 1.35 -13.96
C CYS A 76 4.16 1.91 -15.26
N PRO A 77 3.41 2.55 -16.18
CA PRO A 77 3.94 3.07 -17.44
C PRO A 77 4.95 4.20 -17.19
N SER A 78 4.79 4.91 -16.07
CA SER A 78 5.64 6.01 -15.62
C SER A 78 6.73 5.56 -14.64
N GLY A 79 6.81 4.27 -14.31
CA GLY A 79 7.76 3.71 -13.35
C GLY A 79 9.20 3.89 -13.77
N LYS A 80 10.03 4.46 -12.90
CA LYS A 80 11.45 4.72 -13.24
C LYS A 80 12.34 4.53 -12.03
N HIS A 81 13.51 3.94 -12.26
CA HIS A 81 14.64 4.10 -11.34
C HIS A 81 15.15 5.54 -11.45
N LEU A 82 15.27 6.22 -10.31
CA LEU A 82 15.62 7.62 -10.26
C LEU A 82 16.88 7.82 -9.42
N PHE A 83 17.80 8.61 -9.96
CA PHE A 83 18.92 9.14 -9.20
C PHE A 83 18.53 10.45 -8.51
N TRP A 84 19.35 10.86 -7.55
CA TRP A 84 19.19 12.15 -6.88
C TRP A 84 19.25 13.30 -7.91
N PRO A 85 18.43 14.38 -7.81
CA PRO A 85 17.56 14.79 -6.69
C PRO A 85 16.06 14.45 -6.84
N PHE A 86 15.61 13.96 -7.99
CA PHE A 86 14.17 13.81 -8.28
C PHE A 86 13.48 12.72 -7.44
N LEU A 87 14.26 11.79 -6.88
CA LEU A 87 13.76 10.67 -6.11
C LEU A 87 12.88 11.09 -4.92
N ASN A 88 13.26 12.12 -4.16
CA ASN A 88 12.49 12.55 -2.98
C ASN A 88 11.12 13.11 -3.36
N TYR A 89 11.09 13.96 -4.40
CA TYR A 89 9.84 14.51 -4.91
C TYR A 89 8.91 13.41 -5.44
N ARG A 90 9.45 12.39 -6.15
CA ARG A 90 8.63 11.28 -6.67
C ARG A 90 8.13 10.35 -5.59
N LYS A 91 8.92 10.06 -4.55
CA LYS A 91 8.44 9.35 -3.36
C LYS A 91 7.26 10.08 -2.72
N LEU A 92 7.37 11.40 -2.55
CA LEU A 92 6.29 12.21 -2.02
C LEU A 92 5.04 12.18 -2.92
N LYS A 93 5.23 12.24 -4.24
CA LYS A 93 4.13 12.12 -5.21
C LYS A 93 3.41 10.77 -5.07
N ASP A 94 4.15 9.67 -4.93
CA ASP A 94 3.55 8.34 -4.74
C ASP A 94 2.72 8.26 -3.47
N LEU A 95 3.29 8.72 -2.34
CA LEU A 95 2.59 8.75 -1.06
C LEU A 95 1.35 9.66 -1.11
N ALA A 96 1.41 10.81 -1.77
CA ALA A 96 0.28 11.72 -1.92
C ALA A 96 -0.83 11.11 -2.81
N SER A 97 -0.45 10.42 -3.90
CA SER A 97 -1.39 9.70 -4.76
C SER A 97 -2.11 8.56 -4.03
N LEU A 98 -1.40 7.87 -3.14
CA LEU A 98 -1.93 6.82 -2.29
C LEU A 98 -2.90 7.39 -1.23
N ASP A 99 -2.51 8.48 -0.56
CA ASP A 99 -3.28 9.07 0.53
C ASP A 99 -4.56 9.78 0.05
N LYS A 100 -4.65 10.12 -1.25
CA LYS A 100 -5.82 10.82 -1.82
C LYS A 100 -7.17 10.15 -1.52
N LEU A 101 -7.24 8.81 -1.50
CA LEU A 101 -8.48 8.07 -1.18
C LEU A 101 -8.55 7.62 0.27
N ALA A 102 -7.45 7.69 1.03
CA ALA A 102 -7.35 7.12 2.37
C ALA A 102 -8.34 7.73 3.38
N PRO A 103 -8.58 9.06 3.44
CA PRO A 103 -9.51 9.66 4.39
C PRO A 103 -10.96 9.17 4.30
N ASN A 104 -11.36 8.57 3.18
CA ASN A 104 -12.71 8.02 3.01
C ASN A 104 -12.89 6.68 3.73
N TYR A 105 -11.79 5.98 4.04
CA TYR A 105 -11.82 4.59 4.54
C TYR A 105 -10.95 4.36 5.78
N LEU A 106 -9.99 5.25 6.03
CA LEU A 106 -9.02 5.16 7.11
C LEU A 106 -9.06 6.41 8.00
N THR A 107 -8.78 6.20 9.28
CA THR A 107 -8.59 7.30 10.23
C THR A 107 -7.18 7.88 10.13
N GLN A 108 -6.99 9.11 10.61
CA GLN A 108 -5.66 9.74 10.64
C GLN A 108 -4.62 8.91 11.41
N THR A 109 -5.03 8.22 12.48
CA THR A 109 -4.14 7.32 13.24
C THR A 109 -3.70 6.11 12.41
N GLN A 110 -4.57 5.58 11.55
CA GLN A 110 -4.24 4.47 10.65
C GLN A 110 -3.30 4.93 9.53
N CYS A 111 -3.54 6.10 8.94
CA CYS A 111 -2.59 6.72 7.99
C CYS A 111 -1.23 7.01 8.63
N LEU A 112 -1.21 7.49 9.88
CA LEU A 112 0.02 7.68 10.63
C LEU A 112 0.75 6.34 10.84
N ARG A 113 0.04 5.28 11.22
CA ARG A 113 0.63 3.95 11.38
C ARG A 113 1.26 3.46 10.07
N PHE A 114 0.55 3.59 8.95
CA PHE A 114 1.12 3.32 7.62
C PHE A 114 2.43 4.09 7.41
N PHE A 115 2.44 5.39 7.69
CA PHE A 115 3.63 6.22 7.49
C PHE A 115 4.80 5.80 8.39
N LEU A 116 4.54 5.44 9.65
CA LEU A 116 5.55 4.97 10.58
C LEU A 116 6.17 3.63 10.13
N GLU A 117 5.33 2.69 9.70
CA GLU A 117 5.76 1.41 9.13
C GLU A 117 6.57 1.62 7.84
N TYR A 118 6.10 2.50 6.95
CA TYR A 118 6.78 2.85 5.69
C TYR A 118 8.16 3.46 5.96
N ARG A 119 8.28 4.30 7.00
CA ARG A 119 9.54 4.89 7.45
C ARG A 119 10.41 3.94 8.27
N GLN A 120 9.93 2.73 8.56
CA GLN A 120 10.58 1.74 9.42
C GLN A 120 10.96 2.30 10.80
N ILE A 121 10.12 3.18 11.34
CA ILE A 121 10.35 3.74 12.67
C ILE A 121 9.71 2.79 13.69
N ASN A 122 10.55 2.15 14.49
CA ASN A 122 10.10 1.24 15.55
C ASN A 122 9.39 2.03 16.65
N TYR A 123 8.06 1.96 16.68
CA TYR A 123 7.25 2.49 17.78
C TYR A 123 6.72 1.33 18.62
N GLN A 124 7.26 1.18 19.83
CA GLN A 124 6.73 0.28 20.87
C GLN A 124 5.38 0.79 21.35
N ILE A 125 4.30 0.50 20.64
CA ILE A 125 2.95 0.72 21.15
C ILE A 125 2.67 -0.40 22.15
N ARG A 126 2.95 -0.13 23.43
CA ARG A 126 2.42 -0.91 24.56
C ARG A 126 0.89 -0.84 24.50
N ILE A 127 0.25 -1.82 23.89
CA ILE A 127 -1.15 -2.11 24.18
C ILE A 127 -1.14 -2.83 25.52
N LYS A 128 -1.55 -2.13 26.58
CA LYS A 128 -1.86 -2.77 27.87
C LYS A 128 -3.02 -3.73 27.61
N GLN A 129 -2.77 -5.02 27.78
CA GLN A 129 -3.81 -6.02 28.01
C GLN A 129 -4.36 -5.86 29.42
#